data_AF-A0A7K2P611-F1
#
_entry.id   AF-A0A7K2P611-F1
#
_cell.length_a   1.000
_cell.length_b   1.000
_cell.length_c   1.000
_cell.angle_alpha   90.00
_cell.angle_beta   90.00
_cell.angle_gamma   90.00
#
_symmetry.space_group_name_H-M   'P 1'
#
loop_
_entity.id
_entity.type
_entity.pdbx_description
1 polymer ?
#
loop_
_entity_poly.entity_id
_entity_poly.type
_entity_poly.pdbx_seq_one_letter_code
_entity_poly.pdbx_strand_id
1 'polypeptide(L)'
;VASVVQPVQRLIGYTRVPLAPGEARRVHVEVPADLASFTGRDGRRIVEPGALELRFAASSTEPRLTATVALTGPERQVDHTRRLHAVFTREAGEDV
;
A
#
# COMPACT_ATOMS: atom_id res chain seq x y z
N VAL A 1 16.56 3.59 -2.62
CA VAL A 1 16.39 5.06 -2.79
C VAL A 1 15.86 5.27 -4.19
N ALA A 2 14.77 6.03 -4.37
CA ALA A 2 14.15 6.23 -5.68
C ALA A 2 14.99 7.16 -6.57
N SER A 3 14.95 6.96 -7.89
CA SER A 3 15.71 7.79 -8.86
C SER A 3 15.26 9.26 -8.92
N VAL A 4 14.07 9.58 -8.40
CA VAL A 4 13.53 10.94 -8.26
C VAL A 4 13.01 11.15 -6.84
N VAL A 5 12.91 12.43 -6.43
CA VAL A 5 12.30 12.78 -5.14
C VAL A 5 10.86 12.25 -5.10
N GLN A 6 10.53 11.60 -4.00
CA GLN A 6 9.19 11.10 -3.72
C GLN A 6 8.62 11.82 -2.48
N PRO A 7 7.28 11.91 -2.36
CA PRO A 7 6.66 12.32 -1.12
C PRO A 7 7.11 11.44 0.05
N VAL A 8 7.21 12.01 1.25
CA VAL A 8 7.56 11.28 2.48
C VAL A 8 6.59 10.11 2.73
N GLN A 9 5.31 10.30 2.39
CA GLN A 9 4.28 9.28 2.45
C GLN A 9 3.14 9.59 1.48
N ARG A 10 2.37 8.57 1.11
CA ARG A 10 1.17 8.68 0.27
C ARG A 10 0.15 7.62 0.67
N LEU A 11 -1.13 8.00 0.70
CA LEU A 11 -2.22 7.05 0.88
C LEU A 11 -2.37 6.18 -0.38
N ILE A 12 -2.31 4.85 -0.21
CA ILE A 12 -2.47 3.88 -1.31
C ILE A 12 -3.80 3.11 -1.24
N GLY A 13 -4.58 3.29 -0.17
CA GLY A 13 -5.88 2.67 0.01
C GLY A 13 -6.41 2.87 1.43
N TYR A 14 -7.71 2.69 1.62
CA TYR A 14 -8.36 2.68 2.93
C TYR A 14 -9.62 1.80 2.88
N THR A 15 -10.07 1.34 4.04
CA THR A 15 -11.35 0.64 4.19
C THR A 15 -12.00 1.01 5.52
N ARG A 16 -13.33 1.14 5.55
CA ARG A 16 -14.09 1.41 6.77
C ARG A 16 -14.63 0.12 7.36
N VAL A 17 -14.20 -0.23 8.57
CA VAL A 17 -14.64 -1.45 9.26
C VAL A 17 -15.65 -1.06 10.34
N PRO A 18 -16.95 -1.33 10.18
CA PRO A 18 -17.91 -1.18 11.27
C PRO A 18 -17.60 -2.22 12.35
N LEU A 19 -17.65 -1.81 13.61
CA LEU A 19 -17.42 -2.65 14.78
C LEU A 19 -18.41 -2.24 15.87
N ALA A 20 -19.09 -3.21 16.48
CA ALA A 20 -19.82 -3.03 17.73
C ALA A 20 -18.85 -2.85 18.91
N PRO A 21 -19.32 -2.36 20.07
CA PRO A 21 -18.49 -2.31 21.27
C PRO A 21 -17.91 -3.69 21.62
N GLY A 22 -16.59 -3.78 21.76
CA GLY A 22 -15.87 -5.02 22.05
C GLY A 22 -15.60 -5.92 20.84
N GLU A 23 -16.12 -5.59 19.66
CA GLU A 23 -15.88 -6.37 18.43
C GLU A 23 -14.47 -6.12 17.88
N ALA A 24 -13.86 -7.19 17.37
CA ALA A 24 -12.66 -7.13 16.56
C ALA A 24 -12.89 -7.82 15.22
N ARG A 25 -12.20 -7.34 14.17
CA ARG A 25 -12.20 -7.93 12.84
C ARG A 25 -10.80 -7.96 12.27
N ARG A 26 -10.46 -9.06 11.58
CA ARG A 26 -9.21 -9.17 10.85
C ARG A 26 -9.39 -8.66 9.42
N VAL A 27 -8.49 -7.77 9.02
CA VAL A 27 -8.43 -7.21 7.66
C VAL A 27 -7.18 -7.71 6.98
N HIS A 28 -7.35 -8.32 5.82
CA HIS A 28 -6.25 -8.68 4.92
C HIS A 28 -6.11 -7.60 3.86
N VAL A 29 -4.87 -7.18 3.60
CA VAL A 29 -4.57 -6.14 2.62
C VAL A 29 -3.56 -6.67 1.63
N GLU A 30 -3.97 -6.75 0.37
CA GLU A 30 -3.09 -7.05 -0.74
C GLU A 30 -2.63 -5.74 -1.40
N VAL A 31 -1.32 -5.53 -1.44
CA VAL A 31 -0.69 -4.33 -1.99
C VAL A 31 0.07 -4.70 -3.26
N PRO A 32 -0.46 -4.39 -4.45
CA PRO A 32 0.28 -4.58 -5.70
C PRO A 32 1.55 -3.73 -5.73
N ALA A 33 2.66 -4.30 -6.22
CA ALA A 33 3.89 -3.53 -6.45
C ALA A 33 3.69 -2.33 -7.38
N ASP A 34 2.68 -2.37 -8.25
CA ASP A 34 2.26 -1.28 -9.13
C ASP A 34 1.91 0.00 -8.35
N LEU A 35 1.47 -0.13 -7.08
CA LEU A 35 1.20 1.01 -6.21
C LEU A 35 2.47 1.74 -5.77
N ALA A 36 3.65 1.14 -5.89
CA ALA A 36 4.93 1.82 -5.67
C ALA A 36 5.41 2.59 -6.92
N SER A 37 4.66 2.55 -8.03
CA SER A 37 5.09 3.19 -9.26
C SER A 37 5.08 4.72 -9.20
N PHE A 38 6.04 5.35 -9.87
CA PHE A 38 6.14 6.80 -10.02
C PHE A 38 6.67 7.16 -11.42
N THR A 39 6.64 8.45 -11.78
CA THR A 39 7.09 8.91 -13.11
C THR A 39 8.59 9.10 -13.03
N GLY A 40 9.33 8.30 -13.79
CA GLY A 40 10.78 8.41 -13.91
C GLY A 40 11.22 9.66 -14.67
N ARG A 41 12.53 9.89 -14.72
CA ARG A 41 13.14 11.06 -15.38
C ARG A 41 12.87 11.12 -16.88
N ASP A 42 12.61 9.98 -17.50
CA ASP A 42 12.29 9.84 -18.93
C ASP A 42 10.79 9.98 -19.23
N GLY A 43 9.98 10.31 -18.22
CA GLY A 43 8.53 10.47 -18.34
C GLY A 43 7.74 9.16 -18.30
N ARG A 44 8.39 8.00 -18.14
CA ARG A 44 7.72 6.70 -18.06
C ARG A 44 7.29 6.38 -16.64
N ARG A 45 6.16 5.68 -16.48
CA ARG A 45 5.73 5.16 -15.18
C ARG A 45 6.49 3.85 -14.91
N ILE A 46 7.25 3.82 -13.83
CA ILE A 46 8.12 2.68 -13.47
C ILE A 46 7.91 2.26 -12.02
N VAL A 47 8.23 1.00 -11.74
CA VAL A 47 8.42 0.45 -10.40
C VAL A 47 9.91 0.13 -10.25
N GLU A 48 10.56 0.74 -9.25
CA GLU A 48 11.96 0.49 -8.92
C GLU A 48 12.08 -0.45 -7.71
N PRO A 49 13.08 -1.34 -7.65
CA PRO A 49 13.37 -2.11 -6.45
C PRO A 49 13.84 -1.21 -5.31
N GLY A 50 13.58 -1.62 -4.08
CA GLY A 50 13.99 -0.88 -2.89
C GLY A 50 13.16 -1.18 -1.65
N ALA A 51 13.56 -0.59 -0.53
CA ALA A 51 12.81 -0.67 0.71
C ALA A 51 11.54 0.21 0.63
N LEU A 52 10.42 -0.37 1.06
CA LEU A 52 9.15 0.32 1.26
C LEU A 52 8.75 0.18 2.72
N GLU A 53 8.08 1.21 3.23
CA GLU A 53 7.47 1.19 4.56
C GLU A 53 5.96 1.33 4.41
N LEU A 54 5.23 0.26 4.73
CA LEU A 54 3.77 0.25 4.74
C LEU A 54 3.29 0.68 6.13
N ARG A 55 2.44 1.71 6.18
CA ARG A 55 1.88 2.27 7.42
C ARG A 55 0.38 2.10 7.44
N PHE A 56 -0.15 1.51 8.51
CA PHE A 56 -1.57 1.44 8.80
C PHE A 56 -1.90 2.42 9.91
N ALA A 57 -2.86 3.31 9.64
CA ALA A 57 -3.11 4.46 10.49
C ALA A 57 -4.56 4.91 10.38
N ALA A 58 -5.08 5.52 11.44
CA ALA A 58 -6.36 6.24 11.41
C ALA A 58 -6.18 7.69 10.87
N SER A 59 -4.95 8.21 10.93
CA SER A 59 -4.52 9.52 10.42
C SER A 59 -3.11 9.40 9.85
N SER A 60 -2.74 10.20 8.85
CA SER A 60 -1.39 10.19 8.25
C SER A 60 -0.27 10.57 9.22
N THR A 61 -0.61 11.16 10.36
CA THR A 61 0.33 11.58 11.41
C THR A 61 0.45 10.57 12.56
N GLU A 62 -0.37 9.53 12.59
CA GLU A 62 -0.45 8.59 13.72
C GLU A 62 -0.46 7.12 13.22
N PRO A 63 0.67 6.61 12.71
CA PRO A 63 0.79 5.21 12.33
C PRO A 63 0.68 4.30 13.57
N ARG A 64 -0.15 3.27 13.46
CA ARG A 64 -0.38 2.28 14.54
C ARG A 64 0.30 0.95 14.27
N LEU A 65 0.52 0.63 13.00
CA LEU A 65 1.27 -0.54 12.56
C LEU A 65 2.14 -0.13 11.36
N THR A 66 3.39 -0.57 11.40
CA THR A 66 4.36 -0.34 10.32
C THR A 66 4.97 -1.67 9.91
N ALA A 67 5.11 -1.89 8.60
CA ALA A 67 5.79 -3.04 8.04
C ALA A 67 6.81 -2.58 6.99
N THR A 68 8.08 -2.94 7.20
CA THR A 68 9.14 -2.72 6.23
C THR A 68 9.23 -3.91 5.28
N VAL A 69 9.18 -3.65 3.98
CA VAL A 69 9.28 -4.68 2.95
C VAL A 69 10.34 -4.30 1.93
N ALA A 70 11.03 -5.30 1.37
CA ALA A 70 11.95 -5.11 0.26
C ALA A 70 11.25 -5.48 -1.05
N LEU A 71 11.09 -4.51 -1.94
CA LEU A 71 10.68 -4.76 -3.31
C LEU A 71 11.90 -5.16 -4.14
N THR A 72 11.86 -6.36 -4.70
CA THR A 72 12.99 -6.96 -5.42
C THR A 72 12.64 -7.20 -6.89
N GLY A 73 13.66 -7.55 -7.69
CA GLY A 73 13.55 -7.71 -9.14
C GLY A 73 14.07 -6.50 -9.90
N PRO A 74 14.05 -6.56 -11.24
CA PRO A 74 14.47 -5.45 -12.08
C PRO A 74 13.47 -4.29 -12.01
N GLU A 75 13.93 -3.10 -12.41
CA GLU A 75 13.01 -2.01 -12.74
C GLU A 75 12.01 -2.47 -13.80
N ARG A 76 10.73 -2.10 -13.60
CA ARG A 76 9.65 -2.49 -14.50
C ARG A 76 8.82 -1.29 -14.88
N GLN A 77 8.72 -1.03 -16.19
CA GLN A 77 7.74 -0.09 -16.72
C GLN A 77 6.33 -0.65 -16.58
N VAL A 78 5.38 0.21 -16.22
CA VAL A 78 3.96 -0.11 -16.15
C VAL A 78 3.15 0.86 -17.01
N ASP A 79 1.97 0.43 -17.44
CA ASP A 79 1.09 1.21 -18.30
C ASP A 79 -0.29 1.45 -17.63
N HIS A 80 -1.32 1.61 -18.45
CA HIS A 80 -2.68 1.86 -18.01
C HIS A 80 -3.39 0.61 -17.47
N THR A 81 -2.85 -0.60 -17.66
CA THR A 81 -3.43 -1.85 -17.12
C THR A 81 -2.90 -2.19 -15.72
N ARG A 82 -2.01 -1.36 -15.18
CA ARG A 82 -1.45 -1.54 -13.83
C ARG A 82 -2.54 -1.56 -12.76
N ARG A 83 -2.32 -2.30 -11.68
CA ARG A 83 -3.24 -2.37 -10.54
C ARG A 83 -3.18 -1.06 -9.75
N LEU A 84 -4.30 -0.34 -9.72
CA LEU A 84 -4.39 1.01 -9.14
C LEU A 84 -4.83 1.05 -7.67
N HIS A 85 -5.23 -0.09 -7.11
CA HIS A 85 -5.81 -0.15 -5.77
C HIS A 85 -5.27 -1.32 -4.97
N ALA A 86 -5.06 -1.08 -3.68
CA ALA A 86 -4.90 -2.17 -2.71
C ALA A 86 -6.26 -2.85 -2.53
N VAL A 87 -6.23 -4.17 -2.36
CA VAL A 87 -7.45 -4.96 -2.12
C VAL A 87 -7.57 -5.21 -0.62
N PHE A 88 -8.71 -4.87 -0.05
CA PHE A 88 -9.01 -5.09 1.36
C PHE A 88 -10.07 -6.18 1.46
N THR A 89 -9.74 -7.28 2.12
CA THR A 89 -10.70 -8.32 2.47
C THR A 89 -10.81 -8.43 3.99
N ARG A 90 -11.96 -8.89 4.46
CA ARG A 90 -12.25 -9.05 5.88
C ARG A 90 -12.58 -10.51 6.10
N GLU A 91 -12.06 -11.09 7.17
CA GLU A 91 -12.61 -12.36 7.63
C GLU A 91 -14.05 -12.13 8.07
N ALA A 92 -14.96 -13.00 7.64
CA ALA A 92 -16.28 -13.04 8.24
C ALA A 92 -16.07 -13.30 9.73
N GLY A 93 -16.65 -12.46 10.59
CA GLY A 93 -16.71 -12.80 12.01
C GLY A 93 -17.48 -14.10 12.16
N GLU A 94 -17.02 -15.01 12.99
CA GLU A 94 -17.93 -15.99 13.56
C GLU A 94 -19.00 -15.19 14.30
N ASP A 95 -20.24 -15.27 13.82
CA ASP A 95 -21.40 -14.73 14.53
C ASP A 95 -21.47 -15.47 15.88
N VAL A 96 -21.23 -14.75 16.98
CA VAL A 96 -21.41 -15.24 18.36
C VAL A 96 -22.77 -14.82 18.86
#